data_AF-A0A1H1MYT8-F1
#
_entry.id   AF-A0A1H1MYT8-F1
#
_cell.length_a   1.000
_cell.length_b   1.000
_cell.length_c   1.000
_cell.angle_alpha   90.00
_cell.angle_beta   90.00
_cell.angle_gamma   90.00
#
_symmetry.space_group_name_H-M   'P 1'
#
loop_
_entity.id
_entity.type
_entity.pdbx_description
1 polymer ?
#
loop_
_entity_poly.entity_id
_entity_poly.type
_entity_poly.pdbx_seq_one_letter_code
_entity_poly.pdbx_strand_id
1 'polypeptide(L)'
;MAQDEKSKTSSKGSSPRGTQMAASSQRGIVIAALVATLVVVYLLQNVAKLDATSTFLIGLAILVVIVLVGLFVTTTVRKTRMKLDVKDTCNPILERYNRTGDVARLLSDYESWTKGDHDPSLVAQFTQATVDALINTGHEKQARRQLKVLGEVVGKDQRSQQEYAKYQKQCESRLKNVKKEMRKARR
;
A
#
# COMPACT_ATOMS: atom_id res chain seq x y z
N MET A 1 -6.40 56.10 16.47
CA MET A 1 -5.21 55.27 16.15
C MET A 1 -5.42 53.89 16.75
N ALA A 2 -5.01 52.84 16.01
CA ALA A 2 -5.24 51.38 16.17
C ALA A 2 -6.64 50.91 15.70
N GLN A 3 -6.85 50.21 14.58
CA GLN A 3 -6.43 48.83 14.18
C GLN A 3 -6.78 47.78 15.27
N ASP A 4 -7.41 46.63 15.03
CA ASP A 4 -7.57 45.81 13.83
C ASP A 4 -8.68 44.75 14.02
N GLU A 5 -9.07 44.12 12.92
CA GLU A 5 -9.99 42.97 12.77
C GLU A 5 -9.65 41.74 13.64
N LYS A 6 -10.67 40.93 14.04
CA LYS A 6 -10.91 39.58 13.48
C LYS A 6 -11.97 38.76 14.23
N SER A 7 -12.89 38.23 13.43
CA SER A 7 -13.71 37.06 13.68
C SER A 7 -12.87 35.81 13.97
N LYS A 8 -13.36 34.93 14.86
CA LYS A 8 -13.18 33.47 14.76
C LYS A 8 -14.13 32.70 15.68
N THR A 9 -15.18 32.20 15.07
CA THR A 9 -15.97 31.04 15.51
C THR A 9 -15.18 29.74 15.34
N SER A 10 -15.48 28.77 16.21
CA SER A 10 -15.38 27.31 16.00
C SER A 10 -13.98 26.67 15.94
N SER A 11 -13.66 25.82 16.92
CA SER A 11 -13.72 24.37 16.69
C SER A 11 -13.58 23.59 18.00
N LYS A 12 -14.55 22.70 18.22
CA LYS A 12 -14.56 21.69 19.27
C LYS A 12 -13.60 20.59 18.82
N GLY A 13 -12.43 20.51 19.44
CA GLY A 13 -11.40 19.51 19.12
C GLY A 13 -11.88 18.09 19.41
N SER A 14 -12.27 17.36 18.36
CA SER A 14 -12.42 15.92 18.37
C SER A 14 -11.04 15.25 18.41
N SER A 15 -10.68 14.69 19.57
CA SER A 15 -9.47 13.89 19.73
C SER A 15 -9.51 12.62 18.87
N PRO A 16 -8.38 12.21 18.25
CA PRO A 16 -8.31 10.99 17.45
C PRO A 16 -8.23 9.76 18.36
N ARG A 17 -9.36 9.04 18.53
CA ARG A 17 -9.44 7.74 19.22
C ARG A 17 -8.80 6.57 18.44
N GLY A 18 -8.36 6.77 17.20
CA GLY A 18 -7.85 5.71 16.32
C GLY A 18 -6.38 5.32 16.53
N THR A 19 -5.53 6.21 17.06
CA THR A 19 -4.08 5.95 17.21
C THR A 19 -3.70 5.28 18.53
N GLN A 20 -4.55 5.33 19.55
CA GLN A 20 -4.27 4.69 20.85
C GLN A 20 -4.48 3.17 20.85
N MET A 21 -5.36 2.63 19.99
CA MET A 21 -5.60 1.18 19.97
C MET A 21 -4.43 0.39 19.36
N ALA A 22 -3.81 0.89 18.29
CA ALA A 22 -2.68 0.21 17.64
C ALA A 22 -1.41 0.16 18.52
N ALA A 23 -1.13 1.24 19.26
CA ALA A 23 0.04 1.31 20.14
C ALA A 23 -0.07 0.39 21.37
N SER A 24 -1.28 0.17 21.89
CA SER A 24 -1.52 -0.74 23.03
C SER A 24 -1.31 -2.21 22.65
N SER A 25 -1.76 -2.61 21.46
CA SER A 25 -1.67 -3.99 20.98
C SER A 25 -0.23 -4.40 20.65
N GLN A 26 0.57 -3.48 20.08
CA GLN A 26 1.97 -3.75 19.76
C GLN A 26 2.84 -3.87 21.02
N ARG A 27 2.56 -3.08 22.07
CA ARG A 27 3.22 -3.20 23.39
C ARG A 27 2.91 -4.55 24.04
N GLY A 28 1.65 -5.01 23.97
CA GLY A 28 1.26 -6.32 24.49
C GLY A 28 1.99 -7.49 23.82
N ILE A 29 2.14 -7.44 22.49
CA ILE A 29 2.86 -8.47 21.73
C ILE A 29 4.35 -8.48 22.09
N VAL A 30 4.99 -7.32 22.23
CA VAL A 30 6.41 -7.22 22.61
C VAL A 30 6.65 -7.73 24.03
N ILE A 31 5.77 -7.40 24.98
CA ILE A 31 5.86 -7.88 26.37
C ILE A 31 5.67 -9.41 26.41
N ALA A 32 4.68 -9.95 25.70
CA ALA A 32 4.46 -11.39 25.64
C ALA A 32 5.66 -12.13 25.03
N ALA A 33 6.27 -11.58 23.98
CA ALA A 33 7.47 -12.15 23.36
C ALA A 33 8.67 -12.15 24.32
N LEU A 34 8.86 -11.08 25.10
CA LEU A 34 9.92 -10.98 26.13
C LEU A 34 9.70 -11.98 27.28
N VAL A 35 8.47 -12.12 27.77
CA VAL A 35 8.14 -13.10 28.82
C VAL A 35 8.38 -14.51 28.32
N ALA A 36 7.98 -14.83 27.09
CA ALA A 36 8.24 -16.14 26.48
C ALA A 36 9.75 -16.43 26.36
N THR A 37 10.56 -15.43 25.98
CA THR A 37 12.02 -15.61 25.91
C THR A 37 12.63 -15.82 27.29
N LEU A 38 12.19 -15.09 28.31
CA LEU A 38 12.65 -15.27 29.70
C LEU A 38 12.29 -16.65 30.26
N VAL A 39 11.09 -17.16 29.97
CA VAL A 39 10.65 -18.50 30.39
C VAL A 39 11.50 -19.59 29.72
N VAL A 40 11.80 -19.44 28.43
CA VAL A 40 12.66 -20.39 27.71
C VAL A 40 14.09 -20.38 28.25
N VAL A 41 14.66 -19.21 28.53
CA VAL A 41 16.00 -19.08 29.14
C VAL A 41 16.02 -19.73 30.53
N TYR A 42 14.98 -19.51 31.34
CA TYR A 42 14.85 -20.13 32.66
C TYR A 42 14.77 -21.66 32.59
N LEU A 43 13.99 -22.21 31.65
CA LEU A 43 13.89 -23.66 31.45
C LEU A 43 15.21 -24.27 30.99
N LEU A 44 15.95 -23.59 30.10
CA LEU A 44 17.26 -24.06 29.64
C LEU A 44 18.32 -24.04 30.75
N GLN A 45 18.32 -23.02 31.61
CA GLN A 45 19.23 -22.94 32.76
C GLN A 45 18.88 -23.96 33.86
N ASN A 46 17.61 -24.04 34.27
CA ASN A 46 17.22 -24.82 35.45
C ASN A 46 16.89 -26.28 35.16
N VAL A 47 16.37 -26.62 33.97
CA VAL A 47 15.99 -28.01 33.64
C VAL A 47 17.11 -28.73 32.90
N ALA A 48 17.73 -28.08 31.92
CA ALA A 48 18.78 -28.70 31.11
C ALA A 48 20.19 -28.53 31.70
N LYS A 49 20.36 -27.77 32.80
CA LYS A 49 21.66 -27.45 33.43
C LYS A 49 22.72 -27.01 32.42
N LEU A 50 22.29 -26.30 31.38
CA LEU A 50 23.16 -25.83 30.33
C LEU A 50 23.99 -24.65 30.84
N ASP A 51 25.28 -24.67 30.49
CA ASP A 51 26.20 -23.60 30.87
C ASP A 51 25.72 -22.25 30.31
N ALA A 52 26.08 -21.15 30.98
CA ALA A 52 25.52 -19.82 30.69
C ALA A 52 25.72 -19.42 29.21
N THR A 53 26.85 -19.80 28.62
CA THR A 53 27.20 -19.58 27.21
C THR A 53 26.29 -20.35 26.26
N SER A 54 25.99 -21.61 26.54
CA SER A 54 25.11 -22.45 25.73
C SER A 54 23.66 -21.97 25.80
N THR A 55 23.20 -21.58 26.99
CA THR A 55 21.85 -21.02 27.16
C THR A 55 21.69 -19.69 26.40
N PHE A 56 22.71 -18.82 26.44
CA PHE A 56 22.70 -17.57 25.70
C PHE A 56 22.61 -17.79 24.18
N LEU A 57 23.41 -18.72 23.63
CA LEU A 57 23.38 -19.04 22.20
C LEU A 57 22.03 -19.62 21.74
N ILE A 58 21.42 -20.49 22.55
CA ILE A 58 20.10 -21.05 22.25
C ILE A 58 19.03 -19.96 22.32
N GLY A 59 19.06 -19.09 23.34
CA GLY A 59 18.14 -17.95 23.44
C GLY A 59 18.24 -17.01 22.24
N LEU A 60 19.46 -16.71 21.79
CA LEU A 60 19.70 -15.89 20.60
C LEU A 60 19.17 -16.56 19.32
N ALA A 61 19.40 -17.86 19.16
CA ALA A 61 18.89 -18.64 18.02
C ALA A 61 17.36 -18.62 17.98
N ILE A 62 16.69 -18.79 19.12
CA ILE A 62 15.22 -18.74 19.23
C ILE A 62 14.70 -17.35 18.88
N LEU A 63 15.36 -16.29 19.36
CA LEU A 63 14.98 -14.91 19.03
C LEU A 63 15.10 -14.64 17.53
N VAL A 64 16.20 -15.08 16.88
CA VAL A 64 16.36 -15.00 15.43
C VAL A 64 15.26 -15.76 14.70
N VAL A 65 14.91 -16.97 15.13
CA VAL A 65 13.81 -17.75 14.55
C VAL A 65 12.47 -17.04 14.68
N ILE A 66 12.17 -16.46 15.85
CA ILE A 66 10.92 -15.69 16.08
C ILE A 66 10.85 -14.50 15.12
N VAL A 67 11.96 -13.76 14.96
CA VAL A 67 12.02 -12.61 14.03
C VAL A 67 11.81 -13.08 12.60
N LEU A 68 12.47 -14.14 12.16
CA LEU A 68 12.33 -14.69 10.81
C LEU A 68 10.91 -15.18 10.53
N VAL A 69 10.29 -15.89 11.48
CA VAL A 69 8.91 -16.35 11.36
C VAL A 69 7.95 -15.16 11.33
N GLY A 70 8.16 -14.15 12.17
CA GLY A 70 7.35 -12.91 12.16
C GLY A 70 7.43 -12.19 10.81
N LEU A 71 8.63 -12.04 10.25
CA LEU A 71 8.83 -11.48 8.91
C LEU A 71 8.15 -12.34 7.82
N PHE A 72 8.24 -13.66 7.92
CA PHE A 72 7.61 -14.57 6.97
C PHE A 72 6.07 -14.50 7.02
N VAL A 73 5.47 -14.49 8.22
CA VAL A 73 4.03 -14.38 8.40
C VAL A 73 3.53 -13.02 7.89
N THR A 74 4.19 -11.92 8.27
CA THR A 74 3.78 -10.58 7.82
C THR A 74 3.86 -10.41 6.31
N THR A 75 4.95 -10.88 5.68
CA THR A 75 5.09 -10.84 4.21
C THR A 75 4.08 -11.74 3.50
N THR A 76 3.78 -12.92 4.05
CA THR A 76 2.82 -13.86 3.45
C THR A 76 1.40 -13.34 3.56
N VAL A 77 0.98 -12.88 4.74
CA VAL A 77 -0.34 -12.27 4.95
C VAL A 77 -0.52 -11.05 4.06
N ARG A 78 0.49 -10.19 3.96
CA ARG A 78 0.48 -9.02 3.06
C ARG A 78 0.28 -9.44 1.60
N LYS A 79 1.05 -10.42 1.11
CA LYS A 79 0.91 -10.95 -0.26
C LYS A 79 -0.45 -11.59 -0.50
N THR A 80 -0.98 -12.33 0.45
CA THR A 80 -2.29 -12.98 0.32
C THR A 80 -3.42 -11.96 0.29
N ARG A 81 -3.37 -10.93 1.16
CA ARG A 81 -4.34 -9.82 1.13
C ARG A 81 -4.31 -9.07 -0.19
N MET A 82 -3.11 -8.74 -0.70
CA MET A 82 -2.97 -8.11 -2.01
C MET A 82 -3.58 -8.98 -3.12
N LYS A 83 -3.29 -10.28 -3.15
CA LYS A 83 -3.83 -11.18 -4.18
C LYS A 83 -5.36 -11.28 -4.13
N LEU A 84 -5.94 -11.30 -2.93
CA LEU A 84 -7.38 -11.30 -2.74
C LEU A 84 -8.01 -9.99 -3.22
N ASP A 85 -7.47 -8.84 -2.80
CA ASP A 85 -7.97 -7.53 -3.26
C ASP A 85 -7.89 -7.38 -4.79
N VAL A 86 -6.79 -7.82 -5.41
CA VAL A 86 -6.65 -7.82 -6.87
C VAL A 86 -7.73 -8.67 -7.51
N LYS A 87 -7.90 -9.91 -7.04
CA LYS A 87 -8.80 -10.89 -7.64
C LYS A 87 -10.27 -10.53 -7.44
N ASP A 88 -10.63 -10.09 -6.24
CA ASP A 88 -12.03 -9.94 -5.83
C ASP A 88 -12.56 -8.54 -6.12
N THR A 89 -11.69 -7.52 -6.28
CA THR A 89 -12.13 -6.14 -6.51
C THR A 89 -11.49 -5.48 -7.73
N CYS A 90 -10.16 -5.38 -7.80
CA CYS A 90 -9.49 -4.63 -8.88
C CYS A 90 -9.77 -5.24 -10.27
N ASN A 91 -9.65 -6.56 -10.41
CA ASN A 91 -9.89 -7.26 -11.66
C ASN A 91 -11.35 -7.13 -12.12
N PRO A 92 -12.37 -7.37 -11.27
CA PRO A 92 -13.76 -7.13 -11.64
C PRO A 92 -14.06 -5.69 -12.08
N ILE A 93 -13.44 -4.68 -11.47
CA ILE A 93 -13.61 -3.28 -11.89
C ILE A 93 -13.07 -3.08 -13.32
N LEU A 94 -11.84 -3.52 -13.59
CA LEU A 94 -11.21 -3.39 -14.91
C LEU A 94 -11.92 -4.24 -15.96
N GLU A 95 -12.39 -5.43 -15.60
CA GLU A 95 -13.12 -6.31 -16.51
C GLU A 95 -14.48 -5.71 -16.89
N ARG A 96 -15.21 -5.15 -15.92
CA ARG A 96 -16.45 -4.40 -16.21
C ARG A 96 -16.17 -3.25 -17.16
N TYR A 97 -15.13 -2.48 -16.90
CA TYR A 97 -14.74 -1.38 -17.79
C TYR A 97 -14.40 -1.86 -19.19
N ASN A 98 -13.64 -2.94 -19.35
CA ASN A 98 -13.33 -3.49 -20.67
C ASN A 98 -14.57 -3.96 -21.43
N ARG A 99 -15.64 -4.36 -20.73
CA ARG A 99 -16.92 -4.72 -21.36
C ARG A 99 -17.80 -3.52 -21.70
N THR A 100 -17.87 -2.51 -20.83
CA THR A 100 -18.81 -1.39 -20.99
C THR A 100 -18.21 -0.14 -21.62
N GLY A 101 -16.89 0.04 -21.51
CA GLY A 101 -16.20 1.28 -21.86
C GLY A 101 -16.55 2.48 -20.96
N ASP A 102 -17.23 2.25 -19.83
CA ASP A 102 -17.71 3.33 -18.96
C ASP A 102 -16.61 3.88 -18.06
N VAL A 103 -16.01 4.98 -18.49
CA VAL A 103 -14.94 5.68 -17.78
C VAL A 103 -15.41 6.29 -16.46
N ALA A 104 -16.64 6.84 -16.41
CA ALA A 104 -17.14 7.52 -15.23
C ALA A 104 -17.31 6.50 -14.09
N ARG A 105 -17.86 5.33 -14.42
CA ARG A 105 -18.01 4.23 -13.48
C ARG A 105 -16.67 3.64 -13.05
N LEU A 106 -15.72 3.45 -13.97
CA LEU A 106 -14.36 3.00 -13.62
C LEU A 106 -13.71 3.92 -12.59
N LEU A 107 -13.75 5.24 -12.82
CA LEU A 107 -13.14 6.22 -11.93
C LEU A 107 -13.86 6.32 -10.58
N SER A 108 -15.19 6.19 -10.57
CA SER A 108 -15.99 6.15 -9.34
C SER A 108 -15.67 4.91 -8.50
N ASP A 109 -15.64 3.73 -9.13
CA ASP A 109 -15.30 2.46 -8.48
C ASP A 109 -13.86 2.51 -7.93
N TYR A 110 -12.92 3.07 -8.71
CA TYR A 110 -11.55 3.31 -8.28
C TYR A 110 -11.48 4.23 -7.06
N GLU A 111 -12.13 5.40 -7.10
CA GLU A 111 -12.09 6.35 -5.99
C GLU A 111 -12.71 5.74 -4.72
N SER A 112 -13.84 5.05 -4.85
CA SER A 112 -14.48 4.36 -3.74
C SER A 112 -13.56 3.30 -3.12
N TRP A 113 -12.84 2.54 -3.94
CA TRP A 113 -11.91 1.53 -3.47
C TRP A 113 -10.69 2.17 -2.79
N THR A 114 -10.09 3.21 -3.37
CA THR A 114 -8.92 3.88 -2.77
C THR A 114 -9.17 4.57 -1.43
N LYS A 115 -10.43 4.75 -1.01
CA LYS A 115 -10.77 5.24 0.35
C LYS A 115 -10.52 4.19 1.43
N GLY A 116 -10.36 2.91 1.07
CA GLY A 116 -10.00 1.84 1.99
C GLY A 116 -8.53 1.87 2.41
N ASP A 117 -8.20 1.15 3.48
CA ASP A 117 -6.82 0.94 3.94
C ASP A 117 -6.14 -0.14 3.09
N HIS A 118 -5.66 0.27 1.92
CA HIS A 118 -4.97 -0.62 0.97
C HIS A 118 -3.47 -0.36 0.97
N ASP A 119 -2.73 -1.41 0.63
CA ASP A 119 -1.29 -1.32 0.52
C ASP A 119 -0.87 -0.32 -0.58
N PRO A 120 0.06 0.62 -0.32
CA PRO A 120 0.49 1.60 -1.32
C PRO A 120 0.98 0.99 -2.63
N SER A 121 1.63 -0.18 -2.57
CA SER A 121 2.09 -0.89 -3.76
C SER A 121 0.94 -1.48 -4.58
N LEU A 122 -0.16 -1.85 -3.91
CA LEU A 122 -1.37 -2.32 -4.57
C LEU A 122 -2.13 -1.15 -5.22
N VAL A 123 -2.23 -0.02 -4.52
CA VAL A 123 -2.82 1.20 -5.09
C VAL A 123 -2.04 1.63 -6.33
N ALA A 124 -0.70 1.63 -6.29
CA ALA A 124 0.13 1.93 -7.45
C ALA A 124 -0.11 0.98 -8.63
N GLN A 125 -0.15 -0.34 -8.38
CA GLN A 125 -0.42 -1.35 -9.41
C GLN A 125 -1.81 -1.16 -10.05
N PHE A 126 -2.83 -0.91 -9.22
CA PHE A 126 -4.18 -0.70 -9.73
C PHE A 126 -4.31 0.61 -10.51
N THR A 127 -3.62 1.67 -10.08
CA THR A 127 -3.55 2.93 -10.81
C THR A 127 -2.87 2.75 -12.17
N GLN A 128 -1.77 2.00 -12.24
CA GLN A 128 -1.10 1.65 -13.51
C GLN A 128 -2.05 0.90 -14.45
N ALA A 129 -2.74 -0.13 -13.96
CA ALA A 129 -3.70 -0.89 -14.76
C ALA A 129 -4.86 -0.01 -15.26
N THR A 130 -5.34 0.92 -14.44
CA THR A 130 -6.36 1.91 -14.81
C THR A 130 -5.86 2.86 -15.90
N VAL A 131 -4.62 3.37 -15.78
CA VAL A 131 -3.98 4.19 -16.81
C VAL A 131 -3.88 3.42 -18.13
N ASP A 132 -3.39 2.18 -18.08
CA ASP A 132 -3.24 1.35 -19.28
C ASP A 132 -4.58 1.07 -19.97
N ALA A 133 -5.63 0.79 -19.20
CA ALA A 133 -6.98 0.58 -19.72
C ALA A 133 -7.51 1.86 -20.40
N LEU A 134 -7.32 3.04 -19.79
CA LEU A 134 -7.73 4.33 -20.36
C LEU A 134 -6.93 4.70 -21.62
N ILE A 135 -5.64 4.35 -21.68
CA ILE A 135 -4.81 4.57 -22.87
C ILE A 135 -5.30 3.70 -24.03
N ASN A 136 -5.57 2.42 -23.77
CA ASN A 136 -5.97 1.45 -24.80
C ASN A 136 -7.32 1.79 -25.44
N THR A 137 -8.26 2.38 -24.69
CA THR A 137 -9.56 2.82 -25.22
C THR A 137 -9.54 4.26 -25.74
N GLY A 138 -8.40 4.96 -25.66
CA GLY A 138 -8.22 6.30 -26.24
C GLY A 138 -8.67 7.48 -25.36
N HIS A 139 -8.89 7.29 -24.05
CA HIS A 139 -9.26 8.36 -23.13
C HIS A 139 -8.04 9.13 -22.60
N GLU A 140 -7.39 9.88 -23.51
CA GLU A 140 -6.13 10.61 -23.27
C GLU A 140 -6.16 11.53 -22.05
N LYS A 141 -7.25 12.28 -21.85
CA LYS A 141 -7.37 13.26 -20.75
C LYS A 141 -7.44 12.58 -19.39
N GLN A 142 -8.20 11.49 -19.29
CA GLN A 142 -8.39 10.73 -18.07
C GLN A 142 -7.13 9.91 -17.75
N ALA A 143 -6.50 9.30 -18.75
CA ALA A 143 -5.23 8.60 -18.59
C ALA A 143 -4.14 9.52 -18.01
N ARG A 144 -4.00 10.75 -18.50
CA ARG A 144 -3.03 11.73 -17.97
C ARG A 144 -3.33 12.15 -16.53
N ARG A 145 -4.61 12.29 -16.17
CA ARG A 145 -5.00 12.60 -14.78
C ARG A 145 -4.61 11.46 -13.84
N GLN A 146 -4.90 10.22 -14.22
CA GLN A 146 -4.53 9.06 -13.41
C GLN A 146 -3.02 8.83 -13.37
N LEU A 147 -2.30 9.18 -14.44
CA LEU A 147 -0.84 9.15 -14.43
C LEU A 147 -0.26 10.12 -13.38
N LYS A 148 -0.85 11.31 -13.23
CA LYS A 148 -0.47 12.25 -12.16
C LYS A 148 -0.73 11.66 -10.77
N VAL A 149 -1.89 11.03 -10.57
CA VAL A 149 -2.22 10.34 -9.30
C VAL A 149 -1.21 9.24 -9.01
N LEU A 150 -0.79 8.46 -10.02
CA LEU A 150 0.25 7.46 -9.86
C LEU A 150 1.56 8.09 -9.38
N GLY A 151 1.96 9.25 -9.92
CA GLY A 151 3.15 9.96 -9.46
C GLY A 151 3.10 10.42 -7.99
N GLU A 152 1.89 10.65 -7.45
CA GLU A 152 1.68 11.00 -6.03
C GLU A 152 1.68 9.75 -5.12
N VAL A 153 1.26 8.59 -5.64
CA VAL A 153 1.20 7.32 -4.91
C VAL A 153 2.55 6.58 -4.94
N VAL A 154 3.33 6.74 -6.01
CA VAL A 154 4.64 6.10 -6.15
C VAL A 154 5.60 6.64 -5.08
N GLY A 155 6.39 5.73 -4.51
CA GLY A 155 7.38 6.04 -3.48
C GLY A 155 8.30 7.21 -3.87
N LYS A 156 8.71 8.00 -2.87
CA LYS A 156 9.63 9.13 -3.06
C LYS A 156 11.09 8.69 -3.26
N ASP A 157 11.36 7.40 -3.23
CA ASP A 157 12.70 6.89 -3.45
C ASP A 157 13.14 7.08 -4.91
N GLN A 158 14.44 7.31 -5.10
CA GLN A 158 15.00 7.65 -6.40
C GLN A 158 14.75 6.57 -7.46
N ARG A 159 14.72 5.29 -7.05
CA ARG A 159 14.46 4.17 -7.96
C ARG A 159 13.02 4.17 -8.45
N SER A 160 12.05 4.27 -7.55
CA SER A 160 10.63 4.34 -7.89
C SER A 160 10.31 5.55 -8.77
N GLN A 161 10.92 6.70 -8.50
CA GLN A 161 10.78 7.90 -9.33
C GLN A 161 11.36 7.72 -10.74
N GLN A 162 12.51 7.04 -10.88
CA GLN A 162 13.07 6.70 -12.19
C GLN A 162 12.20 5.71 -12.97
N GLU A 163 11.66 4.69 -12.30
CA GLU A 163 10.74 3.72 -12.91
C GLU A 163 9.44 4.39 -13.35
N TYR A 164 8.88 5.27 -12.52
CA TYR A 164 7.73 6.09 -12.86
C TYR A 164 8.00 7.03 -14.06
N ALA A 165 9.15 7.71 -14.10
CA ALA A 165 9.51 8.57 -15.22
C ALA A 165 9.64 7.80 -16.55
N LYS A 166 10.18 6.57 -16.51
CA LYS A 166 10.21 5.66 -17.68
C LYS A 166 8.79 5.27 -18.10
N TYR A 167 7.96 4.88 -17.14
CA TYR A 167 6.57 4.51 -17.40
C TYR A 167 5.75 5.68 -17.98
N GLN A 168 5.93 6.89 -17.46
CA GLN A 168 5.30 8.10 -17.99
C GLN A 168 5.67 8.33 -19.46
N LYS A 169 6.96 8.26 -19.82
CA LYS A 169 7.40 8.40 -21.22
C LYS A 169 6.79 7.32 -22.12
N GLN A 170 6.69 6.08 -21.64
CA GLN A 170 6.07 4.98 -22.37
C GLN A 170 4.57 5.24 -22.59
N CYS A 171 3.85 5.70 -21.57
CA CYS A 171 2.44 6.06 -21.65
C CYS A 171 2.20 7.19 -22.67
N GLU A 172 3.03 8.23 -22.65
CA GLU A 172 2.94 9.34 -23.61
C GLU A 172 3.18 8.88 -25.06
N SER A 173 4.14 7.98 -25.27
CA SER A 173 4.38 7.37 -26.58
C SER A 173 3.16 6.57 -27.06
N ARG A 174 2.59 5.73 -26.19
CA ARG A 174 1.37 4.95 -26.50
C ARG A 174 0.17 5.84 -26.79
N LEU A 175 -0.03 6.91 -26.02
CA LEU A 175 -1.08 7.90 -26.26
C LEU A 175 -0.96 8.55 -27.64
N LYS A 176 0.25 8.91 -28.06
CA LYS A 176 0.50 9.46 -29.42
C LYS A 176 0.15 8.44 -30.50
N ASN A 177 0.50 7.18 -30.30
CA ASN A 177 0.23 6.09 -31.25
C ASN A 177 -1.27 5.80 -31.36
N VAL A 178 -1.98 5.61 -30.24
CA VAL A 178 -3.43 5.37 -30.22
C VAL A 178 -4.17 6.52 -30.89
N LYS A 179 -3.77 7.77 -30.63
CA LYS A 179 -4.33 8.96 -31.28
C LYS A 179 -4.11 8.96 -32.80
N LYS A 180 -2.96 8.50 -33.28
CA LYS A 180 -2.66 8.39 -34.71
C LYS A 180 -3.51 7.31 -35.37
N GLU A 181 -3.66 6.15 -34.74
CA GLU A 181 -4.49 5.03 -35.24
C GLU A 181 -5.98 5.39 -35.26
N MET A 182 -6.50 6.01 -34.18
CA MET A 182 -7.88 6.49 -34.13
C MET A 182 -8.19 7.55 -35.20
N ARG A 183 -7.20 8.37 -35.59
CA ARG A 183 -7.35 9.34 -36.69
C ARG A 183 -7.36 8.67 -38.06
N LYS A 184 -6.60 7.60 -38.25
CA LYS A 184 -6.62 6.81 -39.49
C LYS A 184 -7.95 6.07 -39.64
N ALA A 185 -8.46 5.46 -38.56
CA ALA A 185 -9.72 4.72 -38.59
C ALA A 185 -10.98 5.59 -38.84
N ARG A 186 -10.85 6.92 -38.72
CA ARG A 186 -11.92 7.90 -39.02
C ARG A 186 -11.86 8.48 -40.44
N ARG A 187 -10.80 8.19 -41.20
CA ARG A 187 -10.63 8.61 -42.60
C ARG A 187 -10.96 7.45 -43.51
#